data_AF-A0A7Y5S6I5-F1
#
_entry.id   AF-A0A7Y5S6I5-F1
#
_cell.length_a   1.000
_cell.length_b   1.000
_cell.length_c   1.000
_cell.angle_alpha   90.00
_cell.angle_beta   90.00
_cell.angle_gamma   90.00
#
_symmetry.space_group_name_H-M   'P 1'
#
loop_
_entity.id
_entity.type
_entity.pdbx_description
1 polymer ?
#
loop_
_entity_poly.entity_id
_entity_poly.type
_entity_poly.pdbx_seq_one_letter_code
_entity_poly.pdbx_strand_id
1 'polypeptide(L)'
;MPPACDHVALRAASRCPPRVEGYWMPLFTRPVLMSTSLSVFAPLSVRPGRAGFAVVATLSIFASAAVTTWLFVPRAGGMDLAEPPQPAVAAGETLNAVLSSAATYVNQKEPEKAEAIMREAIARFPEERELRTQYAQVLLALKRSAEAYEQYAVALKLGPKDAGLEFMAGTIASTMGRPDAAVSHYSNAQSIDPSEAKYPLFLAQVQIKQNKIDDAKANLLRSARIDPDQAVAWATLAELALRENKPGVALQHVARARQIEPGVTDWRIIEARAFKRSNKPEDAIKLLVGLDQAERYSPAILQIMGECYGMLSRQADAAAMYAAASEANPSSAAIALSAAEWYVRLNQPEQARKFVQRASVLGDPNAKKMLEQIK
;
A
#
# COMPACT_ATOMS: atom_id res chain seq x y z
N MET A 1 24.80 -73.71 -18.66
CA MET A 1 24.56 -74.52 -19.89
C MET A 1 23.06 -74.70 -20.06
N PRO A 2 22.54 -74.61 -21.30
CA PRO A 2 21.30 -73.92 -21.69
C PRO A 2 20.20 -74.94 -22.06
N PRO A 3 19.06 -74.66 -22.76
CA PRO A 3 18.88 -73.90 -24.03
C PRO A 3 17.76 -72.80 -23.95
N ALA A 4 17.70 -71.73 -24.76
CA ALA A 4 17.63 -71.60 -26.24
C ALA A 4 16.35 -72.26 -26.80
N CYS A 5 15.57 -71.78 -27.78
CA CYS A 5 15.67 -70.69 -28.74
C CYS A 5 14.25 -70.45 -29.33
N ASP A 6 14.05 -69.25 -29.88
CA ASP A 6 13.32 -68.86 -31.10
C ASP A 6 12.01 -69.55 -31.54
N HIS A 7 11.01 -68.72 -31.87
CA HIS A 7 10.43 -68.75 -33.22
C HIS A 7 9.87 -67.39 -33.64
N VAL A 8 10.51 -66.84 -34.66
CA VAL A 8 10.04 -65.77 -35.54
C VAL A 8 8.84 -66.27 -36.35
N ALA A 9 7.76 -65.48 -36.41
CA ALA A 9 6.75 -65.57 -37.46
C ALA A 9 6.34 -64.16 -37.91
N LEU A 10 6.86 -63.76 -39.08
CA LEU A 10 6.38 -62.64 -39.88
C LEU A 10 4.96 -62.91 -40.39
N ARG A 11 4.02 -61.97 -40.17
CA ARG A 11 2.95 -61.67 -41.16
C ARG A 11 2.68 -60.17 -41.19
N ALA A 12 2.74 -59.64 -42.41
CA ALA A 12 2.52 -58.25 -42.75
C ALA A 12 1.03 -57.90 -42.84
N ALA A 13 0.74 -56.66 -42.41
CA ALA A 13 -0.23 -55.70 -42.93
C ALA A 13 -1.71 -56.07 -43.15
N SER A 14 -2.57 -55.46 -42.33
CA SER A 14 -3.64 -54.58 -42.84
C SER A 14 -4.04 -53.56 -41.77
N ARG A 15 -3.86 -52.27 -42.09
CA ARG A 15 -4.19 -51.12 -41.23
C ARG A 15 -5.69 -50.81 -41.31
N CYS A 16 -6.38 -50.77 -40.19
CA CYS A 16 -7.62 -49.99 -40.03
C CYS A 16 -7.26 -48.59 -39.49
N PRO A 17 -7.85 -47.49 -40.01
CA PRO A 17 -7.61 -46.16 -39.44
C PRO A 17 -8.42 -45.97 -38.14
N PRO A 18 -7.91 -45.21 -37.15
CA PRO A 18 -8.65 -44.90 -35.94
C PRO A 18 -9.74 -43.85 -36.19
N ARG A 19 -10.88 -44.03 -35.51
CA ARG A 19 -11.98 -43.07 -35.40
C ARG A 19 -11.49 -41.79 -34.69
N VAL A 20 -11.77 -40.63 -35.27
CA VAL A 20 -11.45 -39.31 -34.68
C VAL A 20 -12.70 -38.79 -33.96
N GLU A 21 -12.62 -38.60 -32.65
CA GLU A 21 -13.65 -37.91 -31.85
C GLU A 21 -13.27 -36.43 -31.69
N GLY A 22 -14.24 -35.54 -31.93
CA GLY A 22 -14.12 -34.09 -31.76
C GLY A 22 -15.46 -33.48 -31.36
N TYR A 23 -15.43 -32.31 -30.73
CA TYR A 23 -16.62 -31.57 -30.30
C TYR A 23 -16.72 -30.21 -30.98
N TRP A 24 -17.95 -29.73 -31.14
CA TRP A 24 -18.23 -28.45 -31.76
C TRP A 24 -18.43 -27.36 -30.70
N MET A 25 -17.77 -26.20 -30.88
CA MET A 25 -17.95 -25.01 -30.02
C MET A 25 -18.39 -23.79 -30.86
N PRO A 26 -19.36 -22.99 -30.38
CA PRO A 26 -19.74 -21.74 -31.02
C PRO A 26 -18.79 -20.60 -30.62
N LEU A 27 -18.34 -19.81 -31.60
CA LEU A 27 -17.59 -18.56 -31.40
C LEU A 27 -18.57 -17.38 -31.24
N PHE A 28 -18.60 -16.75 -30.07
CA PHE A 28 -19.19 -15.42 -29.89
C PHE A 28 -18.14 -14.36 -30.20
N THR A 29 -18.27 -13.66 -31.33
CA THR A 29 -17.45 -12.48 -31.61
C THR A 29 -18.00 -11.28 -30.85
N ARG A 30 -17.18 -10.66 -29.99
CA ARG A 30 -17.47 -9.33 -29.42
C ARG A 30 -17.36 -8.27 -30.54
N PRO A 31 -18.28 -7.30 -30.65
CA PRO A 31 -18.16 -6.25 -31.64
C PRO A 31 -16.97 -5.33 -31.30
N VAL A 32 -16.09 -5.13 -32.26
CA VAL A 32 -15.01 -4.14 -32.21
C VAL A 32 -15.62 -2.76 -32.49
N LEU A 33 -15.64 -1.89 -31.49
CA LEU A 33 -15.93 -0.46 -31.68
C LEU A 33 -14.72 0.18 -32.38
N MET A 34 -14.80 0.40 -33.68
CA MET A 34 -13.87 1.25 -34.42
C MET A 34 -14.04 2.71 -33.98
N SER A 35 -13.01 3.28 -33.35
CA SER A 35 -12.93 4.71 -33.06
C SER A 35 -12.65 5.48 -34.36
N THR A 36 -13.62 6.24 -34.86
CA THR A 36 -13.40 7.21 -35.93
C THR A 36 -12.99 8.56 -35.34
N SER A 37 -11.74 8.96 -35.59
CA SER A 37 -11.23 10.29 -35.29
C SER A 37 -11.77 11.28 -36.34
N LEU A 38 -12.80 12.07 -36.00
CA LEU A 38 -13.22 13.19 -36.84
C LEU A 38 -12.29 14.38 -36.59
N SER A 39 -11.43 14.67 -37.57
CA SER A 39 -10.71 15.94 -37.66
C SER A 39 -11.63 16.98 -38.31
N VAL A 40 -12.11 17.95 -37.55
CA VAL A 40 -12.90 19.07 -38.07
C VAL A 40 -11.95 20.20 -38.47
N PHE A 41 -11.79 20.42 -39.78
CA PHE A 41 -11.24 21.65 -40.35
C PHE A 41 -12.37 22.65 -40.54
N ALA A 42 -12.23 23.85 -39.97
CA ALA A 42 -13.11 24.99 -40.23
C ALA A 42 -12.47 25.95 -41.24
N PRO A 43 -13.23 26.48 -42.22
CA PRO A 43 -12.91 27.76 -42.83
C PRO A 43 -13.96 28.83 -42.51
N LEU A 44 -13.47 30.07 -42.61
CA LEU A 44 -14.07 31.33 -42.21
C LEU A 44 -15.34 31.75 -42.97
N SER A 45 -16.20 32.46 -42.22
CA SER A 45 -17.07 33.62 -42.55
C SER A 45 -17.81 33.68 -43.89
N VAL A 46 -19.16 33.79 -43.85
CA VAL A 46 -20.01 34.87 -44.42
C VAL A 46 -21.41 34.85 -43.73
N ARG A 47 -21.99 36.01 -43.37
CA ARG A 47 -23.40 36.25 -42.94
C ARG A 47 -24.26 36.69 -44.16
N PRO A 48 -25.58 36.90 -44.05
CA PRO A 48 -26.68 36.04 -43.59
C PRO A 48 -27.80 35.91 -44.67
N GLY A 49 -28.63 34.87 -44.62
CA GLY A 49 -29.80 34.79 -45.51
C GLY A 49 -30.67 33.56 -45.23
N ARG A 50 -31.93 33.81 -44.88
CA ARG A 50 -32.95 32.81 -44.52
C ARG A 50 -33.20 31.79 -45.64
N ALA A 51 -33.23 30.50 -45.31
CA ALA A 51 -34.28 29.54 -45.67
C ALA A 51 -33.96 28.19 -45.03
N GLY A 52 -34.96 27.59 -44.38
CA GLY A 52 -34.81 26.32 -43.66
C GLY A 52 -34.54 25.15 -44.61
N PHE A 53 -33.71 24.22 -44.16
CA PHE A 53 -33.64 22.88 -44.70
C PHE A 53 -33.78 21.88 -43.56
N ALA A 54 -34.90 21.16 -43.57
CA ALA A 54 -35.12 19.98 -42.78
C ALA A 54 -34.28 18.84 -43.38
N VAL A 55 -33.33 18.31 -42.61
CA VAL A 55 -32.60 17.10 -42.99
C VAL A 55 -33.43 15.89 -42.54
N VAL A 56 -34.05 15.24 -43.52
CA VAL A 56 -34.70 13.94 -43.38
C VAL A 56 -33.60 12.88 -43.21
N ALA A 57 -33.44 12.35 -41.99
CA ALA A 57 -32.59 11.20 -41.74
C ALA A 57 -33.35 9.93 -42.13
N THR A 58 -32.96 9.31 -43.24
CA THR A 58 -33.45 7.98 -43.64
C THR A 58 -32.86 6.92 -42.73
N LEU A 59 -33.72 6.25 -41.95
CA LEU A 59 -33.36 5.06 -41.17
C LEU A 59 -33.26 3.86 -42.12
N SER A 60 -32.04 3.47 -42.50
CA SER A 60 -31.79 2.19 -43.18
C SER A 60 -31.70 1.07 -42.14
N ILE A 61 -32.72 0.23 -42.08
CA ILE A 61 -32.71 -1.02 -41.29
C ILE A 61 -31.89 -2.05 -42.06
N PHE A 62 -30.69 -2.38 -41.56
CA PHE A 62 -29.92 -3.53 -42.05
C PHE A 62 -30.31 -4.78 -41.28
N ALA A 63 -31.06 -5.68 -41.91
CA ALA A 63 -31.26 -7.03 -41.42
C ALA A 63 -29.98 -7.86 -41.69
N SER A 64 -29.20 -8.16 -40.65
CA SER A 64 -28.02 -9.01 -40.76
C SER A 64 -28.43 -10.47 -40.53
N ALA A 65 -28.40 -11.30 -41.59
CA ALA A 65 -28.51 -12.74 -41.46
C ALA A 65 -27.21 -13.30 -40.84
N ALA A 66 -27.31 -13.95 -39.69
CA ALA A 66 -26.19 -14.62 -39.05
C ALA A 66 -25.86 -15.93 -39.79
N VAL A 67 -24.75 -15.94 -40.53
CA VAL A 67 -24.17 -17.18 -41.07
C VAL A 67 -23.34 -17.82 -39.98
N THR A 68 -23.84 -18.90 -39.37
CA THR A 68 -23.08 -19.71 -38.41
C THR A 68 -22.15 -20.66 -39.17
N THR A 69 -20.88 -20.29 -39.29
CA THR A 69 -19.84 -21.19 -39.77
C THR A 69 -19.32 -22.02 -38.60
N TRP A 70 -19.43 -23.34 -38.72
CA TRP A 70 -18.88 -24.27 -37.75
C TRP A 70 -17.42 -24.56 -38.09
N LEU A 71 -16.50 -24.36 -37.15
CA LEU A 71 -15.11 -24.81 -37.26
C LEU A 71 -14.92 -26.11 -36.49
N PHE A 72 -14.50 -27.15 -37.20
CA PHE A 72 -14.11 -28.43 -36.62
C PHE A 72 -12.69 -28.30 -36.06
N VAL A 73 -12.52 -28.40 -34.73
CA VAL A 73 -11.21 -28.38 -34.08
C VAL A 73 -10.79 -29.83 -33.77
N PRO A 74 -9.78 -30.39 -34.46
CA PRO A 74 -9.24 -31.69 -34.09
C PRO A 74 -8.41 -31.56 -32.81
N ARG A 75 -8.53 -32.53 -31.90
CA ARG A 75 -7.69 -32.64 -30.71
C ARG A 75 -6.26 -33.00 -31.14
N ALA A 76 -5.39 -31.99 -31.27
CA ALA A 76 -3.97 -32.22 -31.43
C ALA A 76 -3.43 -32.89 -30.15
N GLY A 77 -2.79 -34.05 -30.31
CA GLY A 77 -1.99 -34.68 -29.26
C GLY A 77 -0.93 -33.70 -28.77
N GLY A 78 -0.63 -33.78 -27.46
CA GLY A 78 0.19 -32.82 -26.73
C GLY A 78 1.44 -32.39 -27.48
N MET A 79 1.49 -31.11 -27.81
CA MET A 79 2.74 -30.39 -27.97
C MET A 79 3.00 -29.73 -26.61
N ASP A 80 3.95 -30.28 -25.87
CA ASP A 80 4.56 -29.61 -24.74
C ASP A 80 5.05 -28.24 -25.22
N LEU A 81 4.36 -27.18 -24.79
CA LEU A 81 4.93 -25.84 -24.84
C LEU A 81 6.05 -25.84 -23.82
N ALA A 82 7.27 -26.08 -24.29
CA ALA A 82 8.46 -25.95 -23.47
C ALA A 82 8.43 -24.58 -22.80
N GLU A 83 8.40 -24.57 -21.46
CA GLU A 83 8.70 -23.37 -20.68
C GLU A 83 10.01 -22.76 -21.22
N PRO A 84 10.12 -21.41 -21.31
CA PRO A 84 11.39 -20.79 -21.65
C PRO A 84 12.46 -21.34 -20.68
N PRO A 85 13.69 -21.59 -21.15
CA PRO A 85 14.71 -22.23 -20.33
C PRO A 85 14.86 -21.45 -19.03
N GLN A 86 14.41 -22.08 -17.94
CA GLN A 86 14.65 -21.55 -16.61
C GLN A 86 16.17 -21.47 -16.44
N PRO A 87 16.72 -20.40 -15.85
CA PRO A 87 18.15 -20.32 -15.59
C PRO A 87 18.53 -21.45 -14.62
N ALA A 88 18.93 -22.59 -15.19
CA ALA A 88 19.38 -23.75 -14.45
C ALA A 88 20.69 -23.36 -13.76
N VAL A 89 20.70 -23.47 -12.44
CA VAL A 89 21.89 -23.23 -11.62
C VAL A 89 22.88 -24.32 -12.01
N ALA A 90 24.02 -23.95 -12.62
CA ALA A 90 24.92 -24.91 -13.24
C ALA A 90 25.43 -25.91 -12.19
N ALA A 91 25.62 -27.17 -12.56
CA ALA A 91 25.93 -28.30 -11.67
C ALA A 91 27.20 -28.17 -10.78
N GLY A 92 27.92 -27.05 -10.86
CA GLY A 92 29.07 -26.69 -10.01
C GLY A 92 28.92 -25.39 -9.20
N GLU A 93 27.76 -24.73 -9.18
CA GLU A 93 27.57 -23.50 -8.40
C GLU A 93 27.57 -23.79 -6.90
N THR A 94 28.46 -23.08 -6.18
CA THR A 94 28.54 -23.10 -4.72
C THR A 94 27.36 -22.37 -4.11
N LEU A 95 26.99 -22.67 -2.85
CA LEU A 95 25.93 -21.96 -2.13
C LEU A 95 26.07 -20.42 -2.26
N ASN A 96 27.31 -19.92 -2.15
CA ASN A 96 27.61 -18.50 -2.32
C ASN A 96 27.30 -17.95 -3.72
N ALA A 97 27.53 -18.74 -4.77
CA ALA A 97 27.20 -18.35 -6.14
C ALA A 97 25.68 -18.24 -6.33
N VAL A 98 24.93 -19.22 -5.80
CA VAL A 98 23.46 -19.21 -5.79
C VAL A 98 22.92 -17.96 -5.09
N LEU A 99 23.41 -17.67 -3.88
CA LEU A 99 22.99 -16.51 -3.10
C LEU A 99 23.30 -15.18 -3.82
N SER A 100 24.50 -15.07 -4.39
CA SER A 100 24.93 -13.87 -5.13
C SER A 100 24.10 -13.66 -6.40
N SER A 101 23.76 -14.74 -7.11
CA SER A 101 22.93 -14.71 -8.31
C SER A 101 21.52 -14.23 -7.99
N ALA A 102 20.87 -14.82 -6.97
CA ALA A 102 19.54 -14.40 -6.56
C ALA A 102 19.49 -12.95 -6.07
N ALA A 103 20.48 -12.50 -5.29
CA ALA A 103 20.59 -11.11 -4.86
C ALA A 103 20.71 -10.15 -6.06
N THR A 104 21.45 -10.55 -7.09
CA THR A 104 21.59 -9.78 -8.34
C THR A 104 20.24 -9.62 -9.05
N TYR A 105 19.46 -10.69 -9.17
CA TYR A 105 18.13 -10.63 -9.80
C TYR A 105 17.13 -9.78 -9.00
N VAL A 106 17.18 -9.82 -7.67
CA VAL A 106 16.39 -8.90 -6.83
C VAL A 106 16.75 -7.44 -7.10
N ASN A 107 18.04 -7.12 -7.21
CA ASN A 107 18.51 -5.77 -7.51
C ASN A 107 18.14 -5.30 -8.93
N GLN A 108 18.07 -6.23 -9.88
CA GLN A 108 17.61 -5.98 -11.25
C GLN A 108 16.09 -5.82 -11.36
N LYS A 109 15.34 -5.92 -10.24
CA LYS A 109 13.88 -5.90 -10.20
C LYS A 109 13.23 -7.06 -10.97
N GLU A 110 13.92 -8.21 -11.00
CA GLU A 110 13.44 -9.46 -11.61
C GLU A 110 13.32 -10.56 -10.53
N PRO A 111 12.49 -10.37 -9.49
CA PRO A 111 12.40 -11.29 -8.36
C PRO A 111 11.86 -12.68 -8.73
N GLU A 112 11.18 -12.84 -9.87
CA GLU A 112 10.68 -14.12 -10.37
C GLU A 112 11.83 -15.06 -10.77
N LYS A 113 12.90 -14.51 -11.36
CA LYS A 113 14.10 -15.30 -11.68
C LYS A 113 14.87 -15.68 -10.42
N ALA A 114 14.93 -14.77 -9.45
CA ALA A 114 15.50 -15.05 -8.14
C ALA A 114 14.75 -16.19 -7.43
N GLU A 115 13.41 -16.23 -7.55
CA GLU A 115 12.60 -17.31 -6.95
C GLU A 115 12.91 -18.67 -7.58
N ALA A 116 13.03 -18.76 -8.91
CA ALA A 116 13.36 -20.02 -9.58
C ALA A 116 14.68 -20.61 -9.05
N ILE A 117 15.73 -19.78 -8.97
CA ILE A 117 17.04 -20.15 -8.43
C ILE A 117 16.94 -20.58 -6.96
N MET A 118 16.20 -19.83 -6.15
CA MET A 118 16.03 -20.13 -4.72
C MET A 118 15.27 -21.43 -4.47
N ARG A 119 14.25 -21.75 -5.29
CA ARG A 119 13.50 -23.00 -5.17
C ARG A 119 14.38 -24.22 -5.45
N GLU A 120 15.18 -24.17 -6.52
CA GLU A 120 16.12 -25.24 -6.85
C GLU A 120 17.17 -25.40 -5.75
N ALA A 121 17.71 -24.28 -5.26
CA ALA A 121 18.70 -24.29 -4.20
C ALA A 121 18.18 -24.91 -2.90
N ILE A 122 16.95 -24.60 -2.48
CA ILE A 122 16.37 -25.15 -1.26
C ILE A 122 16.10 -26.65 -1.39
N ALA A 123 15.76 -27.13 -2.59
CA ALA A 123 15.62 -28.56 -2.83
C ALA A 123 16.96 -29.30 -2.66
N ARG A 124 18.08 -28.65 -3.03
CA ARG A 124 19.43 -29.21 -2.88
C ARG A 124 20.02 -29.06 -1.47
N PHE A 125 19.70 -27.96 -0.79
CA PHE A 125 20.24 -27.58 0.51
C PHE A 125 19.12 -27.23 1.52
N PRO A 126 18.29 -28.22 1.93
CA PRO A 126 17.10 -27.94 2.73
C PRO A 126 17.40 -27.47 4.16
N GLU A 127 18.59 -27.72 4.70
CA GLU A 127 18.95 -27.36 6.08
C GLU A 127 19.77 -26.07 6.16
N GLU A 128 20.02 -25.39 5.03
CA GLU A 128 20.78 -24.15 5.04
C GLU A 128 19.92 -22.95 5.45
N ARG A 129 20.20 -22.44 6.66
CA ARG A 129 19.46 -21.32 7.26
C ARG A 129 19.50 -20.07 6.38
N GLU A 130 20.70 -19.70 5.94
CA GLU A 130 20.91 -18.46 5.16
C GLU A 130 20.10 -18.49 3.87
N LEU A 131 20.06 -19.65 3.20
CA LEU A 131 19.28 -19.83 1.98
C LEU A 131 17.78 -19.62 2.20
N ARG A 132 17.24 -20.12 3.31
CA ARG A 132 15.84 -19.90 3.68
C ARG A 132 15.53 -18.44 3.97
N THR A 133 16.43 -17.76 4.69
CA THR A 133 16.30 -16.31 4.96
C THR A 133 16.32 -15.50 3.66
N GLN A 134 17.23 -15.82 2.74
CA GLN A 134 17.33 -15.12 1.45
C GLN A 134 16.12 -15.42 0.55
N TYR A 135 15.62 -16.66 0.52
CA TYR A 135 14.40 -16.97 -0.19
C TYR A 135 13.18 -16.23 0.38
N ALA A 136 13.11 -16.09 1.71
CA ALA A 136 12.07 -15.29 2.35
C ALA A 136 12.12 -13.83 1.85
N GLN A 137 13.31 -13.23 1.69
CA GLN A 137 13.45 -11.87 1.15
C GLN A 137 12.97 -11.77 -0.31
N VAL A 138 13.29 -12.76 -1.15
CA VAL A 138 12.77 -12.84 -2.52
C VAL A 138 11.24 -12.90 -2.54
N LEU A 139 10.64 -13.73 -1.68
CA LEU A 139 9.18 -13.84 -1.56
C LEU A 139 8.54 -12.53 -1.10
N LEU A 140 9.21 -11.74 -0.25
CA LEU A 140 8.75 -10.41 0.14
C LEU A 140 8.79 -9.42 -1.03
N ALA A 141 9.83 -9.47 -1.87
CA ALA A 141 9.87 -8.66 -3.09
C ALA A 141 8.72 -9.00 -4.06
N LEU A 142 8.30 -10.27 -4.07
CA LEU A 142 7.12 -10.77 -4.79
C LEU A 142 5.78 -10.50 -4.08
N LYS A 143 5.78 -9.79 -2.94
CA LYS A 143 4.60 -9.50 -2.11
C LYS A 143 3.91 -10.76 -1.56
N ARG A 144 4.62 -11.89 -1.44
CA ARG A 144 4.13 -13.18 -0.92
C ARG A 144 4.53 -13.36 0.54
N SER A 145 4.04 -12.46 1.40
CA SER A 145 4.44 -12.38 2.82
C SER A 145 4.15 -13.64 3.63
N ALA A 146 3.06 -14.37 3.32
CA ALA A 146 2.72 -15.60 4.02
C ALA A 146 3.78 -16.70 3.79
N GLU A 147 4.23 -16.86 2.55
CA GLU A 147 5.25 -17.86 2.21
C GLU A 147 6.63 -17.44 2.72
N ALA A 148 6.93 -16.14 2.69
CA ALA A 148 8.15 -15.62 3.32
C ALA A 148 8.19 -15.96 4.81
N TYR A 149 7.06 -15.81 5.51
CA TYR A 149 6.95 -16.15 6.93
C TYR A 149 7.20 -17.64 7.19
N GLU A 150 6.71 -18.54 6.34
CA GLU A 150 7.01 -19.98 6.46
C GLU A 150 8.51 -20.26 6.30
N GLN A 151 9.19 -19.58 5.37
CA GLN A 151 10.64 -19.73 5.22
C GLN A 151 11.41 -19.23 6.45
N TYR A 152 11.01 -18.10 7.04
CA TYR A 152 11.55 -17.63 8.32
C TYR A 152 11.28 -18.62 9.46
N ALA A 153 10.08 -19.20 9.53
CA ALA A 153 9.73 -20.17 10.56
C ALA A 153 10.59 -21.44 10.49
N VAL A 154 10.97 -21.88 9.28
CA VAL A 154 11.93 -22.97 9.13
C VAL A 154 13.35 -22.52 9.45
N ALA A 155 13.78 -21.34 8.99
CA ALA A 155 15.10 -20.78 9.29
C ALA A 155 15.34 -20.66 10.81
N LEU A 156 14.34 -20.24 11.58
CA LEU A 156 14.38 -20.13 13.05
C LEU A 156 14.57 -21.47 13.77
N LYS A 157 14.17 -22.59 13.14
CA LYS A 157 14.38 -23.94 13.68
C LYS A 157 15.79 -24.47 13.39
N LEU A 158 16.49 -23.87 12.43
CA LEU A 158 17.81 -24.31 12.01
C LEU A 158 18.85 -23.54 12.81
N GLY A 159 19.72 -24.25 13.54
CA GLY A 159 20.84 -23.76 14.38
C GLY A 159 20.54 -22.67 15.42
N PRO A 160 21.52 -21.81 15.78
CA PRO A 160 21.44 -21.06 17.03
C PRO A 160 20.40 -19.95 16.99
N LYS A 161 19.92 -19.58 18.19
CA LYS A 161 19.02 -18.44 18.39
C LYS A 161 19.66 -17.16 17.82
N ASP A 162 18.90 -16.43 17.03
CA ASP A 162 19.34 -15.23 16.33
C ASP A 162 18.28 -14.12 16.49
N ALA A 163 18.69 -13.01 17.13
CA ALA A 163 17.81 -11.88 17.40
C ALA A 163 17.39 -11.15 16.12
N GLY A 164 18.27 -11.07 15.12
CA GLY A 164 17.99 -10.48 13.81
C GLY A 164 16.93 -11.28 13.07
N LEU A 165 17.05 -12.61 13.08
CA LEU A 165 16.08 -13.48 12.42
C LEU A 165 14.69 -13.44 13.08
N GLU A 166 14.65 -13.45 14.42
CA GLU A 166 13.40 -13.24 15.18
C GLU A 166 12.78 -11.87 14.85
N PHE A 167 13.57 -10.82 14.77
CA PHE A 167 13.08 -9.49 14.40
C PHE A 167 12.50 -9.43 12.98
N MET A 168 13.14 -10.08 12.00
CA MET A 168 12.62 -10.16 10.64
C MET A 168 11.28 -10.91 10.61
N ALA A 169 11.19 -12.07 11.27
CA ALA A 169 9.94 -12.83 11.38
C ALA A 169 8.82 -12.01 12.05
N GLY A 170 9.13 -11.26 13.11
CA GLY A 170 8.21 -10.35 13.79
C GLY A 170 7.73 -9.20 12.89
N THR A 171 8.63 -8.65 12.07
CA THR A 171 8.29 -7.62 11.08
C THR A 171 7.30 -8.14 10.05
N ILE A 172 7.52 -9.34 9.53
CA ILE A 172 6.60 -9.95 8.56
C ILE A 172 5.28 -10.33 9.21
N ALA A 173 5.29 -10.87 10.42
CA ALA A 173 4.06 -11.11 11.17
C ALA A 173 3.24 -9.82 11.37
N SER A 174 3.91 -8.70 11.68
CA SER A 174 3.25 -7.42 11.87
C SER A 174 2.64 -6.88 10.57
N THR A 175 3.31 -7.02 9.41
CA THR A 175 2.78 -6.54 8.13
C THR A 175 1.61 -7.39 7.64
N MET A 176 1.60 -8.69 7.97
CA MET A 176 0.48 -9.59 7.71
C MET A 176 -0.72 -9.39 8.65
N GLY A 177 -0.65 -8.47 9.61
CA GLY A 177 -1.73 -8.27 10.58
C GLY A 177 -1.85 -9.41 11.59
N ARG A 178 -0.75 -10.09 11.92
CA ARG A 178 -0.66 -11.12 12.97
C ARG A 178 0.05 -10.55 14.21
N PRO A 179 -0.61 -9.69 15.00
CA PRO A 179 0.06 -8.93 16.06
C PRO A 179 0.57 -9.81 17.21
N ASP A 180 -0.09 -10.91 17.54
CA ASP A 180 0.38 -11.82 18.61
C ASP A 180 1.68 -12.54 18.24
N ALA A 181 1.79 -12.99 16.97
CA ALA A 181 3.02 -13.56 16.46
C ALA A 181 4.16 -12.52 16.42
N ALA A 182 3.86 -11.28 16.01
CA ALA A 182 4.83 -10.20 16.02
C ALA A 182 5.34 -9.88 17.43
N VAL A 183 4.43 -9.82 18.42
CA VAL A 183 4.80 -9.65 19.84
C VAL A 183 5.72 -10.76 20.32
N SER A 184 5.40 -12.02 20.00
CA SER A 184 6.24 -13.17 20.37
C SER A 184 7.66 -13.05 19.79
N HIS A 185 7.76 -12.83 18.48
CA HIS A 185 9.03 -12.70 17.79
C HIS A 185 9.88 -11.51 18.26
N TYR A 186 9.29 -10.32 18.42
CA TYR A 186 10.04 -9.18 18.94
C TYR A 186 10.47 -9.37 20.41
N SER A 187 9.65 -10.06 21.22
CA SER A 187 10.01 -10.39 22.60
C SER A 187 11.18 -11.39 22.65
N ASN A 188 11.22 -12.36 21.74
CA ASN A 188 12.33 -13.28 21.58
C ASN A 188 13.60 -12.53 21.15
N ALA A 189 13.52 -11.67 20.13
CA ALA A 189 14.64 -10.85 19.66
C ALA A 189 15.25 -10.03 20.80
N GLN A 190 14.40 -9.32 21.56
CA GLN A 190 14.81 -8.56 22.75
C GLN A 190 15.43 -9.43 23.85
N SER A 191 14.99 -10.67 23.99
CA SER A 191 15.53 -11.59 25.01
C SER A 191 16.89 -12.18 24.61
N ILE A 192 17.11 -12.37 23.31
CA ILE A 192 18.37 -12.88 22.75
C ILE A 192 19.43 -11.78 22.78
N ASP A 193 19.07 -10.56 22.38
CA ASP A 193 19.93 -9.38 22.44
C ASP A 193 19.20 -8.21 23.12
N PRO A 194 19.43 -8.01 24.43
CA PRO A 194 18.79 -6.93 25.20
C PRO A 194 19.44 -5.56 24.99
N SER A 195 20.54 -5.48 24.23
CA SER A 195 21.31 -4.24 24.02
C SER A 195 20.86 -3.45 22.79
N GLU A 196 19.95 -4.00 22.01
CA GLU A 196 19.46 -3.42 20.77
C GLU A 196 18.10 -2.71 21.00
N ALA A 197 18.08 -1.39 20.78
CA ALA A 197 16.93 -0.53 21.07
C ALA A 197 15.76 -0.71 20.11
N LYS A 198 16.00 -1.24 18.90
CA LYS A 198 14.92 -1.42 17.90
C LYS A 198 13.90 -2.48 18.32
N TYR A 199 14.31 -3.53 19.03
CA TYR A 199 13.38 -4.61 19.42
C TYR A 199 12.26 -4.12 20.36
N PRO A 200 12.56 -3.45 21.50
CA PRO A 200 11.52 -2.86 22.34
C PRO A 200 10.69 -1.80 21.61
N LEU A 201 11.29 -1.00 20.71
CA LEU A 201 10.56 0.00 19.94
C LEU A 201 9.46 -0.63 19.06
N PHE A 202 9.82 -1.63 18.25
CA PHE A 202 8.87 -2.30 17.36
C PHE A 202 7.84 -3.14 18.13
N LEU A 203 8.25 -3.76 19.25
CA LEU A 203 7.33 -4.42 20.17
C LEU A 203 6.27 -3.44 20.70
N ALA A 204 6.68 -2.26 21.14
CA ALA A 204 5.77 -1.23 21.62
C ALA A 204 4.78 -0.77 20.54
N GLN A 205 5.24 -0.58 19.29
CA GLN A 205 4.36 -0.18 18.19
C GLN A 205 3.25 -1.20 17.92
N VAL A 206 3.55 -2.51 18.01
CA VAL A 206 2.53 -3.56 17.89
C VAL A 206 1.59 -3.54 19.11
N GLN A 207 2.12 -3.37 20.32
CA GLN A 207 1.32 -3.27 21.54
C GLN A 207 0.36 -2.08 21.52
N ILE A 208 0.75 -0.93 20.95
CA ILE A 208 -0.14 0.22 20.73
C ILE A 208 -1.30 -0.16 19.81
N LYS A 209 -1.05 -0.91 18.72
CA LYS A 209 -2.11 -1.41 17.82
C LYS A 209 -3.04 -2.39 18.51
N GLN A 210 -2.54 -3.14 19.48
CA GLN A 210 -3.33 -4.04 20.34
C GLN A 210 -4.01 -3.32 21.53
N ASN A 211 -3.88 -1.99 21.65
CA ASN A 211 -4.36 -1.20 22.77
C ASN A 211 -3.75 -1.60 24.15
N LYS A 212 -2.58 -2.26 24.15
CA LYS A 212 -1.79 -2.61 25.35
C LYS A 212 -0.85 -1.46 25.70
N ILE A 213 -1.42 -0.33 26.15
CA ILE A 213 -0.70 0.94 26.27
C ILE A 213 0.39 0.92 27.36
N ASP A 214 0.15 0.26 28.49
CA ASP A 214 1.13 0.22 29.58
C ASP A 214 2.37 -0.60 29.20
N ASP A 215 2.18 -1.76 28.57
CA ASP A 215 3.29 -2.58 28.05
C ASP A 215 4.09 -1.80 26.99
N ALA A 216 3.39 -1.10 26.09
CA ALA A 216 4.03 -0.29 25.06
C ALA A 216 4.91 0.81 25.65
N LYS A 217 4.44 1.52 26.68
CA LYS A 217 5.26 2.53 27.37
C LYS A 217 6.48 1.93 28.05
N ALA A 218 6.34 0.78 28.71
CA ALA A 218 7.47 0.13 29.36
C ALA A 218 8.56 -0.22 28.34
N ASN A 219 8.16 -0.73 27.17
CA ASN A 219 9.09 -1.02 26.08
C ASN A 219 9.66 0.24 25.42
N LEU A 220 8.88 1.31 25.20
CA LEU A 220 9.41 2.58 24.71
C LEU A 220 10.44 3.21 25.67
N LEU A 221 10.15 3.18 26.97
CA LEU A 221 11.09 3.65 27.99
C LEU A 221 12.35 2.78 28.04
N ARG A 222 12.23 1.46 27.82
CA ARG A 222 13.40 0.58 27.67
C ARG A 222 14.21 0.95 26.43
N SER A 223 13.57 1.10 25.27
CA SER A 223 14.21 1.53 24.02
C SER A 223 14.98 2.84 24.20
N ALA A 224 14.34 3.87 24.77
CA ALA A 224 14.94 5.17 25.04
C ALA A 224 16.06 5.16 26.11
N ARG A 225 16.13 4.12 26.97
CA ARG A 225 17.25 3.93 27.90
C ARG A 225 18.44 3.25 27.22
N ILE A 226 18.16 2.31 26.32
CA ILE A 226 19.20 1.60 25.56
C ILE A 226 19.85 2.56 24.56
N ASP A 227 19.02 3.26 23.78
CA ASP A 227 19.45 4.29 22.85
C ASP A 227 18.68 5.61 23.10
N PRO A 228 19.29 6.55 23.84
CA PRO A 228 18.70 7.87 24.08
C PRO A 228 18.55 8.75 22.84
N ASP A 229 19.16 8.39 21.72
CA ASP A 229 19.12 9.12 20.45
C ASP A 229 18.12 8.50 19.46
N GLN A 230 17.31 7.54 19.91
CA GLN A 230 16.19 7.04 19.11
C GLN A 230 14.98 8.00 19.17
N ALA A 231 14.95 9.01 18.30
CA ALA A 231 13.93 10.07 18.28
C ALA A 231 12.48 9.54 18.23
N VAL A 232 12.24 8.49 17.44
CA VAL A 232 10.93 7.84 17.29
C VAL A 232 10.38 7.31 18.63
N ALA A 233 11.24 6.79 19.52
CA ALA A 233 10.80 6.29 20.82
C ALA A 233 10.26 7.44 21.69
N TRP A 234 10.98 8.56 21.73
CA TRP A 234 10.55 9.77 22.43
C TRP A 234 9.27 10.37 21.86
N ALA A 235 9.16 10.47 20.55
CA ALA A 235 7.95 10.98 19.92
C ALA A 235 6.72 10.09 20.17
N THR A 236 6.91 8.76 20.13
CA THR A 236 5.82 7.82 20.44
C THR A 236 5.38 7.96 21.90
N LEU A 237 6.30 8.15 22.85
CA LEU A 237 5.97 8.47 24.24
C LEU A 237 5.18 9.79 24.36
N ALA A 238 5.55 10.81 23.57
CA ALA A 238 4.83 12.08 23.54
C ALA A 238 3.40 11.90 23.03
N GLU A 239 3.19 11.11 21.97
CA GLU A 239 1.84 10.81 21.48
C GLU A 239 0.99 10.08 22.52
N LEU A 240 1.56 9.08 23.20
CA LEU A 240 0.86 8.36 24.26
C LEU A 240 0.50 9.30 25.42
N ALA A 241 1.40 10.21 25.80
CA ALA A 241 1.12 11.23 26.81
C ALA A 241 -0.02 12.17 26.37
N LEU A 242 -0.11 12.53 25.08
CA LEU A 242 -1.25 13.29 24.56
C LEU A 242 -2.55 12.49 24.64
N ARG A 243 -2.55 11.20 24.31
CA ARG A 243 -3.75 10.34 24.43
C ARG A 243 -4.27 10.31 25.86
N GLU A 244 -3.37 10.35 26.84
CA GLU A 244 -3.70 10.41 28.28
C GLU A 244 -4.01 11.82 28.81
N ASN A 245 -4.10 12.81 27.93
CA ASN A 245 -4.32 14.20 28.30
C ASN A 245 -3.24 14.77 29.25
N LYS A 246 -1.98 14.34 29.08
CA LYS A 246 -0.80 14.83 29.82
C LYS A 246 0.10 15.67 28.90
N PRO A 247 -0.35 16.86 28.44
CA PRO A 247 0.38 17.64 27.44
C PRO A 247 1.74 18.15 27.95
N GLY A 248 1.92 18.39 29.26
CA GLY A 248 3.22 18.76 29.82
C GLY A 248 4.29 17.67 29.65
N VAL A 249 3.92 16.40 29.90
CA VAL A 249 4.80 15.24 29.66
C VAL A 249 5.07 15.06 28.18
N ALA A 250 4.04 15.26 27.33
CA ALA A 250 4.20 15.22 25.89
C ALA A 250 5.22 16.25 25.39
N LEU A 251 5.17 17.48 25.89
CA LEU A 251 6.13 18.54 25.55
C LEU A 251 7.58 18.16 25.92
N GLN A 252 7.79 17.51 27.07
CA GLN A 252 9.12 17.03 27.47
C GLN A 252 9.66 15.97 26.50
N HIS A 253 8.85 14.97 26.17
CA HIS A 253 9.28 13.89 25.28
C HIS A 253 9.48 14.35 23.83
N VAL A 254 8.56 15.15 23.28
CA VAL A 254 8.71 15.64 21.90
C VAL A 254 9.87 16.63 21.75
N ALA A 255 10.19 17.41 22.79
CA ALA A 255 11.37 18.27 22.79
C ALA A 255 12.66 17.45 22.62
N ARG A 256 12.74 16.26 23.24
CA ARG A 256 13.88 15.35 23.05
C ARG A 256 13.93 14.81 21.63
N ALA A 257 12.81 14.34 21.07
CA ALA A 257 12.75 13.89 19.67
C ALA A 257 13.21 14.98 18.69
N ARG A 258 12.75 16.22 18.89
CA ARG A 258 13.11 17.38 18.07
C ARG A 258 14.57 17.81 18.24
N GLN A 259 15.17 17.62 19.42
CA GLN A 259 16.59 17.88 19.62
C GLN A 259 17.46 16.93 18.79
N ILE A 260 17.04 15.67 18.70
CA ILE A 260 17.77 14.63 17.96
C ILE A 260 17.58 14.81 16.45
N GLU A 261 16.33 15.03 16.01
CA GLU A 261 15.97 15.19 14.60
C GLU A 261 15.21 16.51 14.35
N PRO A 262 15.89 17.67 14.27
CA PRO A 262 15.22 18.98 14.17
C PRO A 262 14.45 19.22 12.87
N GLY A 263 14.77 18.47 11.83
CA GLY A 263 14.20 18.60 10.48
C GLY A 263 12.91 17.80 10.24
N VAL A 264 12.49 16.97 11.21
CA VAL A 264 11.26 16.18 11.07
C VAL A 264 10.05 16.99 11.51
N THR A 265 9.17 17.28 10.56
CA THR A 265 7.97 18.10 10.78
C THR A 265 6.95 17.47 11.72
N ASP A 266 6.86 16.14 11.76
CA ASP A 266 5.95 15.41 12.64
C ASP A 266 6.21 15.73 14.13
N TRP A 267 7.46 15.96 14.53
CA TRP A 267 7.78 16.37 15.91
C TRP A 267 7.15 17.71 16.25
N ARG A 268 7.19 18.68 15.33
CA ARG A 268 6.54 19.99 15.53
C ARG A 268 5.02 19.88 15.54
N ILE A 269 4.44 18.95 14.77
CA ILE A 269 3.00 18.68 14.80
C ILE A 269 2.58 18.14 16.17
N ILE A 270 3.31 17.17 16.73
CA ILE A 270 3.05 16.62 18.07
C ILE A 270 3.18 17.73 19.14
N GLU A 271 4.23 18.55 19.05
CA GLU A 271 4.47 19.67 19.97
C GLU A 271 3.37 20.74 19.88
N ALA A 272 2.93 21.12 18.68
CA ALA A 272 1.80 22.04 18.48
C ALA A 272 0.49 21.48 19.06
N ARG A 273 0.22 20.18 18.88
CA ARG A 273 -0.94 19.52 19.51
C ARG A 273 -0.85 19.54 21.02
N ALA A 274 0.36 19.41 21.58
CA ALA A 274 0.60 19.50 23.02
C ALA A 274 0.34 20.93 23.54
N PHE A 275 0.89 21.95 22.89
CA PHE A 275 0.62 23.36 23.22
C PHE A 275 -0.88 23.69 23.17
N LYS A 276 -1.58 23.27 22.12
CA LYS A 276 -3.03 23.42 21.99
C LYS A 276 -3.77 22.80 23.19
N ARG A 277 -3.45 21.56 23.55
CA ARG A 277 -4.06 20.87 24.71
C ARG A 277 -3.71 21.52 26.05
N SER A 278 -2.57 22.20 26.15
CA SER A 278 -2.17 23.01 27.31
C SER A 278 -2.80 24.41 27.32
N ASN A 279 -3.77 24.70 26.46
CA ASN A 279 -4.38 26.03 26.30
C ASN A 279 -3.36 27.13 25.98
N LYS A 280 -2.35 26.80 25.16
CA LYS A 280 -1.33 27.73 24.65
C LYS A 280 -1.35 27.78 23.11
N PRO A 281 -2.47 28.19 22.48
CA PRO A 281 -2.61 28.19 21.03
C PRO A 281 -1.63 29.13 20.31
N GLU A 282 -1.15 30.20 20.95
CA GLU A 282 -0.16 31.12 20.38
C GLU A 282 1.20 30.45 20.16
N ASP A 283 1.66 29.65 21.12
CA ASP A 283 2.91 28.89 21.03
C ASP A 283 2.83 27.85 19.91
N ALA A 284 1.67 27.18 19.78
CA ALA A 284 1.40 26.25 18.69
C ALA A 284 1.47 26.94 17.32
N ILE A 285 0.79 28.08 17.17
CA ILE A 285 0.80 28.85 15.91
C ILE A 285 2.21 29.33 15.57
N LYS A 286 2.94 29.87 16.55
CA LYS A 286 4.32 30.35 16.35
C LYS A 286 5.23 29.21 15.85
N LEU A 287 5.09 28.01 16.41
CA LEU A 287 5.84 26.83 16.00
C LEU A 287 5.51 26.43 14.56
N LEU A 288 4.23 26.40 14.19
CA LEU A 288 3.77 25.95 12.86
C LEU A 288 4.02 26.98 11.76
N VAL A 289 3.97 28.28 12.06
CA VAL A 289 4.29 29.35 11.10
C VAL A 289 5.76 29.32 10.69
N GLY A 290 6.65 28.81 11.56
CA GLY A 290 8.08 28.63 11.28
C GLY A 290 8.44 27.38 10.46
N LEU A 291 7.46 26.62 9.99
CA LEU A 291 7.67 25.58 8.98
C LEU A 291 7.84 26.20 7.59
N ASP A 292 8.41 25.45 6.66
CA ASP A 292 8.43 25.88 5.27
C ASP A 292 7.00 25.98 4.69
N GLN A 293 6.84 26.68 3.56
CA GLN A 293 5.51 26.86 2.99
C GLN A 293 4.87 25.54 2.58
N ALA A 294 5.62 24.62 1.97
CA ALA A 294 5.06 23.37 1.44
C ALA A 294 4.51 22.48 2.56
N GLU A 295 5.23 22.37 3.67
CA GLU A 295 4.85 21.64 4.87
C GLU A 295 3.68 22.31 5.59
N ARG A 296 3.77 23.64 5.78
CA ARG A 296 2.76 24.42 6.50
C ARG A 296 1.37 24.36 5.85
N TYR A 297 1.30 24.25 4.52
CA TYR A 297 0.03 24.13 3.80
C TYR A 297 -0.49 22.67 3.69
N SER A 298 0.11 21.73 4.42
CA SER A 298 -0.49 20.40 4.57
C SER A 298 -1.84 20.48 5.31
N PRO A 299 -2.84 19.66 4.94
CA PRO A 299 -4.17 19.71 5.57
C PRO A 299 -4.13 19.55 7.10
N ALA A 300 -3.28 18.67 7.62
CA ALA A 300 -3.16 18.40 9.05
C ALA A 300 -2.67 19.62 9.84
N ILE A 301 -1.66 20.35 9.31
CA ILE A 301 -1.12 21.55 9.95
C ILE A 301 -2.14 22.69 9.90
N LEU A 302 -2.77 22.90 8.75
CA LEU A 302 -3.80 23.93 8.58
C LEU A 302 -4.99 23.72 9.53
N GLN A 303 -5.41 22.47 9.75
CA GLN A 303 -6.43 22.17 10.76
C GLN A 303 -5.98 22.57 12.17
N ILE A 304 -4.76 22.22 12.59
CA ILE A 304 -4.26 22.58 13.93
C ILE A 304 -4.19 24.11 14.07
N MET A 305 -3.72 24.83 13.05
CA MET A 305 -3.70 26.29 13.05
C MET A 305 -5.12 26.87 13.14
N GLY A 306 -6.08 26.33 12.38
CA GLY A 306 -7.49 26.74 12.42
C GLY A 306 -8.12 26.53 13.80
N GLU A 307 -7.87 25.40 14.45
CA GLU A 307 -8.30 25.13 15.82
C GLU A 307 -7.70 26.14 16.81
N CYS A 308 -6.40 26.43 16.69
CA CYS A 308 -5.71 27.38 17.56
C CYS A 308 -6.25 28.81 17.38
N TYR A 309 -6.47 29.26 16.14
CA TYR A 309 -7.12 30.56 15.88
C TYR A 309 -8.55 30.61 16.42
N GLY A 310 -9.27 29.49 16.35
CA GLY A 310 -10.59 29.36 16.95
C GLY A 310 -10.56 29.55 18.48
N MET A 311 -9.60 28.95 19.17
CA MET A 311 -9.39 29.14 20.62
C MET A 311 -9.08 30.60 20.98
N LEU A 312 -8.41 31.32 20.08
CA LEU A 312 -8.10 32.75 20.22
C LEU A 312 -9.25 33.68 19.84
N SER A 313 -10.43 33.16 19.52
CA SER A 313 -11.57 33.92 18.99
C SER A 313 -11.25 34.70 17.70
N ARG A 314 -10.20 34.31 16.98
CA ARG A 314 -9.80 34.87 15.68
C ARG A 314 -10.55 34.16 14.57
N GLN A 315 -11.85 34.41 14.50
CA GLN A 315 -12.78 33.66 13.63
C GLN A 315 -12.42 33.73 12.15
N ALA A 316 -11.97 34.91 11.67
CA ALA A 316 -11.57 35.11 10.27
C ALA A 316 -10.35 34.26 9.89
N ASP A 317 -9.33 34.23 10.77
CA ASP A 317 -8.13 33.43 10.55
C ASP A 317 -8.43 31.92 10.64
N ALA A 318 -9.31 31.52 11.58
CA ALA A 318 -9.77 30.14 11.67
C ALA A 318 -10.46 29.70 10.37
N ALA A 319 -11.43 30.49 9.88
CA ALA A 319 -12.11 30.21 8.62
C ALA A 319 -11.13 30.10 7.45
N ALA A 320 -10.15 31.01 7.35
CA ALA A 320 -9.13 30.97 6.30
C ALA A 320 -8.27 29.69 6.36
N MET A 321 -7.86 29.25 7.55
CA MET A 321 -7.09 28.00 7.70
C MET A 321 -7.91 26.77 7.32
N TYR A 322 -9.16 26.67 7.76
CA TYR A 322 -10.02 25.54 7.38
C TYR A 322 -10.39 25.54 5.89
N ALA A 323 -10.60 26.72 5.30
CA ALA A 323 -10.78 26.87 3.86
C ALA A 323 -9.56 26.35 3.10
N ALA A 324 -8.37 26.80 3.47
CA ALA A 324 -7.11 26.32 2.88
C ALA A 324 -6.92 24.81 3.07
N ALA A 325 -7.26 24.27 4.25
CA ALA A 325 -7.19 22.83 4.51
C ALA A 325 -8.16 22.05 3.60
N SER A 326 -9.36 22.58 3.35
CA SER A 326 -10.35 21.98 2.46
C SER A 326 -9.92 22.02 1.00
N GLU A 327 -9.22 23.07 0.56
CA GLU A 327 -8.66 23.12 -0.80
C GLU A 327 -7.42 22.23 -0.96
N ALA A 328 -6.62 22.06 0.09
CA ALA A 328 -5.50 21.12 0.10
C ALA A 328 -5.95 19.64 0.15
N ASN A 329 -7.16 19.37 0.63
CA ASN A 329 -7.78 18.04 0.62
C ASN A 329 -9.26 18.07 0.20
N PRO A 330 -9.55 18.24 -1.10
CA PRO A 330 -10.93 18.42 -1.59
C PRO A 330 -11.86 17.22 -1.39
N SER A 331 -11.32 16.02 -1.13
CA SER A 331 -12.10 14.79 -0.89
C SER A 331 -12.54 14.63 0.56
N SER A 332 -12.10 15.49 1.49
CA SER A 332 -12.50 15.42 2.89
C SER A 332 -13.77 16.22 3.17
N ALA A 333 -14.88 15.49 3.34
CA ALA A 333 -16.17 16.08 3.70
C ALA A 333 -16.11 16.80 5.06
N ALA A 334 -15.41 16.20 6.03
CA ALA A 334 -15.27 16.74 7.38
C ALA A 334 -14.56 18.11 7.39
N ILE A 335 -13.46 18.25 6.63
CA ILE A 335 -12.72 19.52 6.57
C ILE A 335 -13.55 20.59 5.86
N ALA A 336 -14.24 20.23 4.78
CA ALA A 336 -15.16 21.13 4.09
C ALA A 336 -16.29 21.60 5.03
N LEU A 337 -16.87 20.70 5.82
CA LEU A 337 -17.90 21.08 6.79
C LEU A 337 -17.35 22.03 7.87
N SER A 338 -16.17 21.76 8.44
CA SER A 338 -15.54 22.67 9.40
C SER A 338 -15.28 24.06 8.80
N ALA A 339 -14.83 24.14 7.54
CA ALA A 339 -14.65 25.42 6.85
C ALA A 339 -15.98 26.18 6.76
N ALA A 340 -17.06 25.50 6.35
CA ALA A 340 -18.37 26.10 6.28
C ALA A 340 -18.88 26.59 7.63
N GLU A 341 -18.74 25.81 8.70
CA GLU A 341 -19.14 26.18 10.05
C GLU A 341 -18.48 27.49 10.49
N TRP A 342 -17.19 27.67 10.20
CA TRP A 342 -16.49 28.92 10.49
C TRP A 342 -17.01 30.09 9.65
N TYR A 343 -17.31 29.89 8.37
CA TYR A 343 -17.91 30.94 7.53
C TYR A 343 -19.34 31.31 7.95
N VAL A 344 -20.13 30.35 8.45
CA VAL A 344 -21.44 30.63 9.05
C VAL A 344 -21.28 31.53 10.29
N ARG A 345 -20.30 31.24 11.16
CA ARG A 345 -20.00 32.08 12.33
C ARG A 345 -19.58 33.50 11.97
N LEU A 346 -18.90 33.67 10.83
CA LEU A 346 -18.50 34.97 10.28
C LEU A 346 -19.64 35.71 9.54
N ASN A 347 -20.84 35.13 9.49
CA ASN A 347 -21.97 35.66 8.71
C ASN A 347 -21.62 35.84 7.21
N GLN A 348 -20.89 34.88 6.65
CA GLN A 348 -20.48 34.85 5.24
C GLN A 348 -21.16 33.67 4.50
N PRO A 349 -22.48 33.77 4.22
CA PRO A 349 -23.29 32.65 3.75
C PRO A 349 -22.86 32.11 2.38
N GLU A 350 -22.38 32.98 1.47
CA GLU A 350 -21.94 32.57 0.13
C GLU A 350 -20.70 31.67 0.18
N GLN A 351 -19.74 32.01 1.04
CA GLN A 351 -18.53 31.20 1.24
C GLN A 351 -18.87 29.92 1.98
N ALA A 352 -19.74 29.99 2.99
CA ALA A 352 -20.24 28.80 3.67
C ALA A 352 -20.91 27.83 2.68
N ARG A 353 -21.83 28.30 1.83
CA ARG A 353 -22.53 27.49 0.82
C ARG A 353 -21.59 26.70 -0.06
N LYS A 354 -20.51 27.32 -0.56
CA LYS A 354 -19.48 26.64 -1.37
C LYS A 354 -18.96 25.38 -0.67
N PHE A 355 -18.58 25.50 0.61
CA PHE A 355 -18.00 24.39 1.36
C PHE A 355 -19.04 23.37 1.83
N VAL A 356 -20.24 23.80 2.24
CA VAL A 356 -21.31 22.85 2.61
C VAL A 356 -21.79 22.05 1.40
N GLN A 357 -21.90 22.66 0.21
CA GLN A 357 -22.24 21.93 -1.02
C GLN A 357 -21.22 20.83 -1.30
N ARG A 358 -19.92 21.13 -1.18
CA ARG A 358 -18.85 20.13 -1.32
C ARG A 358 -19.01 19.00 -0.30
N ALA A 359 -19.19 19.32 0.99
CA ALA A 359 -19.41 18.32 2.03
C ALA A 359 -20.66 17.45 1.77
N SER A 360 -21.74 18.04 1.26
CA SER A 360 -22.99 17.34 0.90
C SER A 360 -22.80 16.37 -0.26
N VAL A 361 -22.08 16.78 -1.31
CA VAL A 361 -21.73 15.90 -2.44
C VAL A 361 -20.85 14.73 -2.00
N LEU A 362 -19.96 14.95 -1.02
CA LEU A 362 -19.14 13.91 -0.42
C LEU A 362 -19.90 13.02 0.60
N GLY A 363 -21.19 13.25 0.78
CA GLY A 363 -22.08 12.39 1.57
C GLY A 363 -22.14 12.70 3.06
N ASP A 364 -21.68 13.87 3.52
CA ASP A 364 -21.80 14.24 4.94
C ASP A 364 -23.27 14.51 5.33
N PRO A 365 -23.81 13.83 6.36
CA PRO A 365 -25.21 13.95 6.75
C PRO A 365 -25.57 15.31 7.35
N ASN A 366 -24.61 16.01 7.97
CA ASN A 366 -24.83 17.31 8.59
C ASN A 366 -24.86 18.44 7.55
N ALA A 367 -24.17 18.25 6.42
CA ALA A 367 -24.09 19.24 5.36
C ALA A 367 -25.48 19.56 4.75
N LYS A 368 -26.36 18.57 4.56
CA LYS A 368 -27.71 18.81 4.02
C LYS A 368 -28.54 19.74 4.90
N LYS A 369 -28.55 19.47 6.21
CA LYS A 369 -29.27 20.31 7.20
C LYS A 369 -28.71 21.73 7.23
N MET A 370 -27.39 21.87 7.13
CA MET A 370 -26.74 23.17 7.13
C MET A 370 -27.04 23.97 5.85
N LEU A 371 -27.13 23.31 4.68
CA LEU A 371 -27.52 23.98 3.42
C LEU A 371 -28.90 24.62 3.49
N GLU A 372 -29.87 23.95 4.12
CA GLU A 372 -31.23 24.46 4.29
C GLU A 372 -31.29 25.67 5.24
N GLN A 373 -30.33 25.77 6.17
CA GLN A 373 -30.27 26.84 7.18
C GLN A 373 -29.53 28.08 6.68
N ILE A 374 -28.65 27.95 5.69
CA ILE A 374 -27.92 29.09 5.11
C ILE A 374 -28.85 29.82 4.12
N LYS A 375 -29.44 30.92 4.58
CA LYS A 375 -30.33 31.79 3.80
C LYS A 375 -29.59 32.61 2.74
#